data_AF-A0A6G9YX60-F1
#
_entry.id   AF-A0A6G9YX60-F1
#
_cell.length_a   1.000
_cell.length_b   1.000
_cell.length_c   1.000
_cell.angle_alpha   90.00
_cell.angle_beta   90.00
_cell.angle_gamma   90.00
#
_symmetry.space_group_name_H-M   'P 1'
#
loop_
_entity.id
_entity.type
_entity.pdbx_description
1 polymer ?
#
loop_
_entity_poly.entity_id
_entity_poly.type
_entity_poly.pdbx_seq_one_letter_code
_entity_poly.pdbx_strand_id
1 'polypeptide(L)'
;MNVLTLPEIDAEIAARTSEVDAITATLLELDKHPGLSLLRGYAPTGTTAERWRPVRQLLDLMWEDYGRLQTILNEARTLRSRRTRPTDADRVELTRMLRDRPYEASRTPIPLAQRSLTGPSEQVLFVGIADTLHRMRDSFPVIAAFLDSVDAINSRVLTGLSPLQVRLDEYGGATAELHAIAEGVAELLSRSATDPLSFTAADVDARIQRLTERLRSEADTLTTLRAMGVDWAASVAETQALLDDLRAARARAEQVRIEAERKIRTAPLPVPPDSSARLQAELDALAGPGGNGGGEAIVEVAGRGAATVIEGPGGVSRIVPGTPVKPVVRRVGSISDAKTLLDLRRRIAEAAEIVATDEGLARGLLDRRAELRGRLTAYQAKAARLGVGEDREVLACNQSAAALLSRTPCDLAAVTRSITDYRQIIAEKSGRRG
;
A
#
# COMPACT_ATOMS: atom_id res chain seq x y z
N MET A 1 -48.30 34.12 -39.72
CA MET A 1 -47.45 34.66 -38.63
C MET A 1 -47.94 36.06 -38.32
N ASN A 2 -48.35 36.34 -37.09
CA ASN A 2 -48.78 37.70 -36.71
C ASN A 2 -47.54 38.57 -36.55
N VAL A 3 -47.48 39.68 -37.28
CA VAL A 3 -46.40 40.66 -37.20
C VAL A 3 -46.44 41.30 -35.82
N LEU A 4 -45.30 41.30 -35.11
CA LEU A 4 -45.22 41.87 -33.78
C LEU A 4 -45.40 43.40 -33.81
N THR A 5 -46.07 43.91 -32.77
CA THR A 5 -46.10 45.35 -32.48
C THR A 5 -44.73 45.82 -31.98
N LEU A 6 -44.47 47.13 -32.03
CA LEU A 6 -43.20 47.69 -31.57
C LEU A 6 -42.86 47.33 -30.11
N PRO A 7 -43.80 47.42 -29.13
CA PRO A 7 -43.54 46.98 -27.76
C PRO A 7 -43.24 45.48 -27.65
N GLU A 8 -43.90 44.63 -28.45
CA GLU A 8 -43.65 43.18 -28.46
C GLU A 8 -42.28 42.85 -29.04
N ILE A 9 -41.83 43.56 -30.08
CA ILE A 9 -40.47 43.42 -30.63
C ILE A 9 -39.43 43.82 -29.58
N ASP A 10 -39.62 44.96 -28.90
CA ASP A 10 -38.70 45.44 -27.87
C ASP A 10 -38.63 44.46 -26.70
N ALA A 11 -39.77 43.92 -26.27
CA ALA A 11 -39.85 42.90 -25.24
C ALA A 11 -39.17 41.59 -25.65
N GLU A 12 -39.36 41.13 -26.89
CA GLU A 12 -38.71 39.91 -27.41
C GLU A 12 -37.19 40.10 -27.50
N ILE A 13 -36.70 41.24 -28.03
CA ILE A 13 -35.26 41.54 -28.06
C ILE A 13 -34.68 41.56 -26.64
N ALA A 14 -35.36 42.19 -25.69
CA ALA A 14 -34.92 42.22 -24.29
C ALA A 14 -34.89 40.82 -23.66
N ALA A 15 -35.90 39.99 -23.92
CA ALA A 15 -35.95 38.61 -23.43
C ALA A 15 -34.81 37.75 -24.01
N ARG A 16 -34.60 37.81 -25.33
CA ARG A 16 -33.49 37.09 -25.99
C ARG A 16 -32.12 37.58 -25.60
N THR A 17 -31.99 38.88 -25.30
CA THR A 17 -30.77 39.44 -24.73
C THR A 17 -30.43 38.79 -23.41
N SER A 18 -31.38 38.80 -22.46
CA SER A 18 -31.17 38.20 -21.14
C SER A 18 -30.84 36.70 -21.23
N GLU A 19 -31.51 35.98 -22.14
CA GLU A 19 -31.26 34.56 -22.38
C GLU A 19 -29.85 34.30 -22.95
N VAL A 20 -29.40 35.09 -23.92
CA VAL A 20 -28.05 34.99 -24.49
C VAL A 20 -26.97 35.39 -23.47
N ASP A 21 -27.23 36.40 -22.63
CA ASP A 21 -26.30 36.81 -21.57
C ASP A 21 -26.13 35.69 -20.53
N ALA A 22 -27.22 35.03 -20.14
CA ALA A 22 -27.16 33.86 -19.25
C ALA A 22 -26.39 32.70 -19.88
N ILE A 23 -26.65 32.39 -21.16
CA ILE A 23 -25.91 31.36 -21.91
C ILE A 23 -24.43 31.70 -22.00
N THR A 24 -24.10 32.97 -22.24
CA THR A 24 -22.70 33.45 -22.30
C THR A 24 -21.99 33.17 -20.99
N ALA A 25 -22.61 33.49 -19.86
CA ALA A 25 -22.05 33.19 -18.54
C ALA A 25 -21.82 31.68 -18.35
N THR A 26 -22.80 30.84 -18.70
CA THR A 26 -22.66 29.38 -18.59
C THR A 26 -21.57 28.81 -19.50
N LEU A 27 -21.45 29.30 -20.74
CA LEU A 27 -20.42 28.85 -21.67
C LEU A 27 -19.01 29.27 -21.24
N LEU A 28 -18.86 30.42 -20.57
CA LEU A 28 -17.58 30.84 -19.98
C LEU A 28 -17.15 29.92 -18.82
N GLU A 29 -18.09 29.47 -17.99
CA GLU A 29 -17.80 28.49 -16.94
C GLU A 29 -17.45 27.12 -17.53
N LEU A 30 -18.15 26.71 -18.60
CA LEU A 30 -17.82 25.50 -19.35
C LEU A 30 -16.41 25.56 -19.95
N ASP A 31 -16.01 26.70 -20.51
CA ASP A 31 -14.67 26.87 -21.12
C ASP A 31 -13.54 26.72 -20.09
N LYS A 32 -13.80 27.09 -18.84
CA LYS A 32 -12.88 26.95 -17.69
C LYS A 32 -13.00 25.60 -16.98
N HIS A 33 -13.89 24.72 -17.42
CA HIS A 33 -14.14 23.46 -16.75
C HIS A 33 -12.84 22.64 -16.63
N PRO A 34 -12.49 22.10 -15.44
CA PRO A 34 -11.23 21.35 -15.25
C PRO A 34 -11.09 20.16 -16.20
N GLY A 35 -12.17 19.39 -16.40
CA GLY A 35 -12.21 18.30 -17.38
C GLY A 35 -11.92 18.74 -18.82
N LEU A 36 -12.38 19.92 -19.24
CA LEU A 36 -12.10 20.44 -20.59
C LEU A 36 -10.65 20.94 -20.68
N SER A 37 -10.16 21.60 -19.63
CA SER A 37 -8.76 22.05 -19.53
C SER A 37 -7.80 20.86 -19.61
N LEU A 38 -8.14 19.74 -18.97
CA LEU A 38 -7.37 18.50 -19.04
C LEU A 38 -7.29 17.96 -20.48
N LEU A 39 -8.45 17.82 -21.14
CA LEU A 39 -8.53 17.30 -22.52
C LEU A 39 -7.85 18.20 -23.56
N ARG A 40 -7.76 19.51 -23.28
CA ARG A 40 -6.99 20.46 -24.09
C ARG A 40 -5.49 20.37 -23.84
N GLY A 41 -5.09 20.14 -22.59
CA GLY A 41 -3.68 20.01 -22.20
C GLY A 41 -3.06 18.67 -22.59
N TYR A 42 -3.84 17.60 -22.56
CA TYR A 42 -3.41 16.23 -22.84
C TYR A 42 -4.31 15.59 -23.88
N ALA A 43 -3.72 15.16 -24.99
CA ALA A 43 -4.45 14.47 -26.04
C ALA A 43 -5.08 13.18 -25.48
N PRO A 44 -6.41 13.01 -25.53
CA PRO A 44 -7.05 11.86 -24.94
C PRO A 44 -6.71 10.58 -25.72
N THR A 45 -6.59 9.47 -25.01
CA THR A 45 -6.32 8.14 -25.55
C THR A 45 -7.37 7.13 -25.07
N GLY A 46 -7.37 5.93 -25.63
CA GLY A 46 -8.20 4.80 -25.19
C GLY A 46 -9.70 5.12 -25.05
N THR A 47 -10.28 4.74 -23.92
CA THR A 47 -11.72 4.86 -23.64
C THR A 47 -12.16 6.33 -23.65
N THR A 48 -11.33 7.21 -23.11
CA THR A 48 -11.61 8.65 -23.07
C THR A 48 -11.63 9.24 -24.47
N ALA A 49 -10.71 8.84 -25.36
CA ALA A 49 -10.70 9.31 -26.75
C ALA A 49 -11.96 8.89 -27.54
N GLU A 50 -12.38 7.63 -27.36
CA GLU A 50 -13.57 7.09 -28.02
C GLU A 50 -14.83 7.86 -27.62
N ARG A 51 -14.99 8.11 -26.32
CA ARG A 51 -16.14 8.87 -25.78
C ARG A 51 -16.04 10.37 -26.05
N TRP A 52 -14.83 10.92 -26.13
CA TRP A 52 -14.61 12.34 -26.40
C TRP A 52 -14.99 12.74 -27.82
N ARG A 53 -14.74 11.89 -28.82
CA ARG A 53 -14.98 12.20 -30.24
C ARG A 53 -16.40 12.75 -30.53
N PRO A 54 -17.50 12.09 -30.13
CA PRO A 54 -18.85 12.64 -30.36
C PRO A 54 -19.11 13.90 -29.51
N VAL A 55 -18.62 13.96 -28.27
CA VAL A 55 -18.82 15.13 -27.39
C VAL A 55 -18.10 16.36 -27.94
N ARG A 56 -16.91 16.20 -28.53
CA ARG A 56 -16.18 17.27 -29.20
C ARG A 56 -16.99 17.86 -30.35
N GLN A 57 -17.62 17.02 -31.17
CA GLN A 57 -18.48 17.49 -32.26
C GLN A 57 -19.69 18.27 -31.74
N LEU A 58 -20.29 17.83 -30.64
CA LEU A 58 -21.38 18.57 -29.97
C LEU A 58 -20.89 19.90 -29.41
N LEU A 59 -19.68 19.94 -28.84
CA LEU A 59 -19.07 21.17 -28.32
C LEU A 59 -18.79 22.17 -29.45
N ASP A 60 -18.19 21.71 -30.55
CA ASP A 60 -17.91 22.55 -31.72
C ASP A 60 -19.22 23.13 -32.29
N LEU A 61 -20.26 22.29 -32.45
CA LEU A 61 -21.58 22.74 -32.91
C LEU A 61 -22.24 23.72 -31.93
N MET A 62 -22.08 23.54 -30.62
CA MET A 62 -22.61 24.45 -29.61
C MET A 62 -21.99 25.85 -29.70
N TRP A 63 -20.69 25.95 -29.98
CA TRP A 63 -20.02 27.24 -30.21
C TRP A 63 -20.44 27.88 -31.54
N GLU A 64 -20.64 27.10 -32.60
CA GLU A 64 -21.21 27.59 -33.86
C GLU A 64 -22.63 28.15 -33.65
N ASP A 65 -23.47 27.39 -32.94
CA ASP A 65 -24.84 27.77 -32.60
C ASP A 65 -24.88 29.05 -31.74
N TYR A 66 -23.97 29.18 -30.76
CA TYR A 66 -23.79 30.41 -30.00
C TYR A 66 -23.43 31.62 -30.90
N GLY A 67 -22.47 31.44 -31.82
CA GLY A 67 -22.10 32.47 -32.78
C GLY A 67 -23.28 32.88 -33.66
N ARG A 68 -24.09 31.92 -34.14
CA ARG A 68 -25.32 32.20 -34.89
C ARG A 68 -26.28 33.03 -34.07
N LEU A 69 -26.57 32.66 -32.82
CA LEU A 69 -27.47 33.42 -31.93
C LEU A 69 -27.02 34.87 -31.77
N GLN A 70 -25.72 35.10 -31.55
CA GLN A 70 -25.18 36.46 -31.46
C GLN A 70 -25.38 37.25 -32.75
N THR A 71 -25.15 36.64 -33.92
CA THR A 71 -25.39 37.28 -35.21
C THR A 71 -26.85 37.66 -35.40
N ILE A 72 -27.80 36.74 -35.16
CA ILE A 72 -29.24 37.03 -35.29
C ILE A 72 -29.64 38.20 -34.40
N LEU A 73 -29.22 38.17 -33.13
CA LEU A 73 -29.61 39.18 -32.15
C LEU A 73 -28.97 40.54 -32.46
N ASN A 74 -27.72 40.57 -32.91
CA ASN A 74 -27.05 41.81 -33.30
C ASN A 74 -27.64 42.42 -34.58
N GLU A 75 -28.01 41.61 -35.57
CA GLU A 75 -28.71 42.07 -36.76
C GLU A 75 -30.10 42.62 -36.43
N ALA A 76 -30.86 41.93 -35.58
CA ALA A 76 -32.16 42.40 -35.12
C ALA A 76 -32.06 43.73 -34.34
N ARG A 77 -31.08 43.86 -33.44
CA ARG A 77 -30.81 45.12 -32.71
C ARG A 77 -30.41 46.25 -33.64
N THR A 78 -29.56 45.96 -34.64
CA THR A 78 -29.12 46.95 -35.64
C THR A 78 -30.29 47.41 -36.50
N LEU A 79 -31.13 46.48 -36.96
CA LEU A 79 -32.32 46.82 -37.74
C LEU A 79 -33.31 47.66 -36.91
N ARG A 80 -33.47 47.33 -35.62
CA ARG A 80 -34.32 48.07 -34.69
C ARG A 80 -33.81 49.48 -34.36
N SER A 81 -32.49 49.70 -34.34
CA SER A 81 -31.87 50.98 -33.99
C SER A 81 -31.75 51.97 -35.17
N ARG A 82 -31.95 51.51 -36.41
CA ARG A 82 -31.89 52.36 -37.63
C ARG A 82 -32.88 53.52 -37.62
N ARG A 83 -34.07 53.36 -37.01
CA ARG A 83 -35.16 54.35 -37.02
C ARG A 83 -35.91 54.35 -35.69
N THR A 84 -36.30 55.53 -35.21
CA THR A 84 -37.16 55.68 -34.01
C THR A 84 -38.52 55.00 -34.18
N ARG A 85 -39.07 54.97 -35.40
CA ARG A 85 -40.32 54.27 -35.75
C ARG A 85 -40.08 53.36 -36.96
N PRO A 86 -39.95 52.04 -36.78
CA PRO A 86 -39.75 51.08 -37.86
C PRO A 86 -40.92 51.06 -38.85
N THR A 87 -40.62 50.92 -40.14
CA THR A 87 -41.65 50.73 -41.17
C THR A 87 -42.34 49.39 -41.01
N ASP A 88 -43.48 49.20 -41.69
CA ASP A 88 -44.19 47.91 -41.70
C ASP A 88 -43.31 46.78 -42.24
N ALA A 89 -42.49 47.08 -43.25
CA ALA A 89 -41.48 46.16 -43.78
C ALA A 89 -40.40 45.82 -42.73
N ASP A 90 -39.89 46.82 -42.00
CA ASP A 90 -38.93 46.61 -40.92
C ASP A 90 -39.53 45.71 -39.80
N ARG A 91 -40.80 45.90 -39.45
CA ARG A 91 -41.48 45.07 -38.43
C ARG A 91 -41.70 43.63 -38.87
N VAL A 92 -42.04 43.40 -40.15
CA VAL A 92 -42.15 42.05 -40.72
C VAL A 92 -40.80 41.35 -40.66
N GLU A 93 -39.73 42.05 -41.05
CA GLU A 93 -38.38 41.48 -41.07
C GLU A 93 -37.85 41.21 -39.66
N LEU A 94 -38.07 42.11 -38.70
CA LEU A 94 -37.74 41.88 -37.28
C LEU A 94 -38.51 40.68 -36.71
N THR A 95 -39.80 40.55 -37.04
CA THR A 95 -40.60 39.39 -36.61
C THR A 95 -40.06 38.09 -37.20
N ARG A 96 -39.66 38.10 -38.47
CA ARG A 96 -39.03 36.96 -39.15
C ARG A 96 -37.70 36.58 -38.50
N MET A 97 -36.83 37.55 -38.20
CA MET A 97 -35.54 37.30 -37.55
C MET A 97 -35.69 36.70 -36.14
N LEU A 98 -36.66 37.19 -35.36
CA LEU A 98 -36.82 36.80 -33.96
C LEU A 98 -37.62 35.50 -33.75
N ARG A 99 -38.58 35.20 -34.63
CA ARG A 99 -39.54 34.09 -34.42
C ARG A 99 -39.52 33.00 -35.48
N ASP A 100 -39.00 33.28 -36.66
CA ASP A 100 -38.95 32.32 -37.77
C ASP A 100 -37.54 31.73 -37.90
N ARG A 101 -37.24 31.10 -39.04
CA ARG A 101 -35.95 30.48 -39.36
C ARG A 101 -35.22 31.29 -40.43
N PRO A 102 -34.58 32.41 -40.08
CA PRO A 102 -34.04 33.33 -41.06
C PRO A 102 -32.70 32.92 -41.69
N TYR A 103 -31.94 32.00 -41.08
CA TYR A 103 -30.59 31.64 -41.56
C TYR A 103 -30.52 30.25 -42.14
N GLU A 104 -29.82 30.14 -43.26
CA GLU A 104 -29.45 28.89 -43.90
C GLU A 104 -28.35 28.19 -43.08
N ALA A 105 -28.70 27.07 -42.45
CA ALA A 105 -27.81 26.23 -41.63
C ALA A 105 -27.01 25.21 -42.45
N SER A 106 -27.60 24.67 -43.51
CA SER A 106 -26.93 23.71 -44.40
C SER A 106 -27.60 23.66 -45.77
N ARG A 107 -26.80 23.32 -46.77
CA ARG A 107 -27.19 23.14 -48.17
C ARG A 107 -26.66 21.80 -48.64
N THR A 108 -27.55 20.84 -48.88
CA THR A 108 -27.18 19.49 -49.28
C THR A 108 -27.68 19.22 -50.69
N PRO A 109 -26.82 18.79 -51.64
CA PRO A 109 -27.29 18.45 -52.98
C PRO A 109 -28.23 17.24 -52.92
N ILE A 110 -29.40 17.37 -53.52
CA ILE A 110 -30.37 16.27 -53.62
C ILE A 110 -29.82 15.28 -54.66
N PRO A 111 -29.71 13.96 -54.38
CA PRO A 111 -29.28 12.98 -55.38
C PRO A 111 -30.16 13.01 -56.64
N LEU A 112 -29.58 12.82 -57.84
CA LEU A 112 -30.30 12.97 -59.12
C LEU A 112 -31.59 12.11 -59.19
N ALA A 113 -31.58 10.92 -58.60
CA ALA A 113 -32.72 10.00 -58.52
C ALA A 113 -33.91 10.55 -57.70
N GLN A 114 -33.68 11.56 -56.85
CA GLN A 114 -34.67 12.22 -56.00
C GLN A 114 -35.03 13.62 -56.51
N ARG A 115 -34.47 14.05 -57.65
CA ARG A 115 -34.78 15.34 -58.28
C ARG A 115 -35.98 15.22 -59.21
N SER A 116 -36.80 16.26 -59.26
CA SER A 116 -37.79 16.43 -60.33
C SER A 116 -37.23 17.35 -61.42
N LEU A 117 -37.75 17.23 -62.66
CA LEU A 117 -37.25 17.94 -63.84
C LEU A 117 -37.26 19.48 -63.68
N THR A 118 -38.11 20.01 -62.80
CA THR A 118 -38.23 21.44 -62.47
C THR A 118 -38.09 21.72 -60.97
N GLY A 119 -37.60 20.75 -60.19
CA GLY A 119 -37.47 20.86 -58.73
C GLY A 119 -36.12 21.42 -58.27
N PRO A 120 -35.99 21.73 -56.98
CA PRO A 120 -34.73 22.19 -56.42
C PRO A 120 -33.64 21.11 -56.53
N SER A 121 -32.40 21.54 -56.80
CA SER A 121 -31.22 20.66 -56.85
C SER A 121 -30.57 20.46 -55.48
N GLU A 122 -30.96 21.28 -54.50
CA GLU A 122 -30.37 21.36 -53.16
C GLU A 122 -31.49 21.43 -52.11
N GLN A 123 -31.31 20.74 -51.00
CA GLN A 123 -32.13 20.90 -49.80
C GLN A 123 -31.43 21.90 -48.89
N VAL A 124 -32.12 23.01 -48.61
CA VAL A 124 -31.63 24.08 -47.73
C VAL A 124 -32.36 23.98 -46.39
N LEU A 125 -31.60 23.80 -45.31
CA LEU A 125 -32.14 23.79 -43.95
C LEU A 125 -32.03 25.19 -43.36
N PHE A 126 -33.15 25.78 -42.97
CA PHE A 126 -33.16 27.03 -42.23
C PHE A 126 -33.28 26.81 -40.71
N VAL A 127 -32.57 27.62 -39.92
CA VAL A 127 -32.63 27.64 -38.45
C VAL A 127 -32.93 29.03 -37.92
N GLY A 128 -33.67 29.08 -36.81
CA GLY A 128 -33.93 30.30 -36.05
C GLY A 128 -33.40 30.24 -34.62
N ILE A 129 -33.60 31.34 -33.88
CA ILE A 129 -33.20 31.46 -32.47
C ILE A 129 -33.73 30.29 -31.64
N ALA A 130 -35.02 29.95 -31.81
CA ALA A 130 -35.65 28.87 -31.04
C ALA A 130 -35.03 27.49 -31.32
N ASP A 131 -34.74 27.16 -32.59
CA ASP A 131 -34.13 25.88 -32.96
C ASP A 131 -32.71 25.76 -32.37
N THR A 132 -31.94 26.84 -32.44
CA THR A 132 -30.58 26.90 -31.92
C THR A 132 -30.56 26.78 -30.40
N LEU A 133 -31.43 27.52 -29.70
CA LEU A 133 -31.55 27.44 -28.25
C LEU A 133 -31.99 26.05 -27.78
N HIS A 134 -32.93 25.40 -28.47
CA HIS A 134 -33.35 24.05 -28.13
C HIS A 134 -32.19 23.06 -28.29
N ARG A 135 -31.48 23.09 -29.41
CA ARG A 135 -30.32 22.21 -29.62
C ARG A 135 -29.23 22.44 -28.58
N MET A 136 -28.91 23.69 -28.25
CA MET A 136 -27.92 24.00 -27.21
C MET A 136 -28.37 23.50 -25.82
N ARG A 137 -29.65 23.65 -25.48
CA ARG A 137 -30.22 23.12 -24.22
C ARG A 137 -30.16 21.60 -24.13
N ASP A 138 -30.34 20.92 -25.26
CA ASP A 138 -30.27 19.46 -25.32
C ASP A 138 -28.83 18.95 -25.30
N SER A 139 -27.88 19.64 -25.95
CA SER A 139 -26.48 19.22 -26.01
C SER A 139 -25.69 19.53 -24.74
N PHE A 140 -26.00 20.63 -24.06
CA PHE A 140 -25.23 21.11 -22.91
C PHE A 140 -25.11 20.08 -21.78
N PRO A 141 -26.19 19.44 -21.27
CA PRO A 141 -26.10 18.47 -20.19
C PRO A 141 -25.22 17.26 -20.54
N VAL A 142 -25.22 16.83 -21.81
CA VAL A 142 -24.39 15.72 -22.29
C VAL A 142 -22.91 16.08 -22.23
N ILE A 143 -22.56 17.29 -22.66
CA ILE A 143 -21.18 17.80 -22.62
C ILE A 143 -20.73 17.97 -21.17
N ALA A 144 -21.54 18.65 -20.35
CA ALA A 144 -21.23 18.90 -18.94
C ALA A 144 -21.00 17.59 -18.17
N ALA A 145 -21.93 16.62 -18.25
CA ALA A 145 -21.81 15.35 -17.54
C ALA A 145 -20.57 14.53 -17.98
N PHE A 146 -20.18 14.62 -19.25
CA PHE A 146 -18.95 14.00 -19.73
C PHE A 146 -17.71 14.65 -19.10
N LEU A 147 -17.65 15.99 -19.09
CA LEU A 147 -16.54 16.72 -18.50
C LEU A 147 -16.45 16.53 -16.98
N ASP A 148 -17.59 16.48 -16.29
CA ASP A 148 -17.67 16.14 -14.86
C ASP A 148 -17.10 14.75 -14.58
N SER A 149 -17.42 13.77 -15.44
CA SER A 149 -16.90 12.39 -15.29
C SER A 149 -15.38 12.33 -15.44
N VAL A 150 -14.82 13.12 -16.36
CA VAL A 150 -13.37 13.24 -16.56
C VAL A 150 -12.72 13.92 -15.35
N ASP A 151 -13.27 15.04 -14.89
CA ASP A 151 -12.76 15.78 -13.74
C ASP A 151 -12.82 14.95 -12.46
N ALA A 152 -13.94 14.27 -12.20
CA ALA A 152 -14.13 13.47 -11.00
C ALA A 152 -13.02 12.43 -10.81
N ILE A 153 -12.57 11.77 -11.88
CA ILE A 153 -11.45 10.83 -11.81
C ILE A 153 -10.12 11.56 -11.63
N ASN A 154 -9.85 12.58 -12.45
CA ASN A 154 -8.57 13.30 -12.40
C ASN A 154 -8.34 13.99 -11.05
N SER A 155 -9.33 14.72 -10.54
CA SER A 155 -9.31 15.38 -9.24
C SER A 155 -9.14 14.38 -8.08
N ARG A 156 -9.75 13.18 -8.19
CA ARG A 156 -9.57 12.10 -7.21
C ARG A 156 -8.14 11.56 -7.21
N VAL A 157 -7.55 11.34 -8.38
CA VAL A 157 -6.15 10.91 -8.51
C VAL A 157 -5.20 11.96 -7.93
N LEU A 158 -5.34 13.22 -8.33
CA LEU A 158 -4.47 14.31 -7.86
C LEU A 158 -4.56 14.48 -6.33
N THR A 159 -5.78 14.50 -5.78
CA THR A 159 -6.00 14.66 -4.35
C THR A 159 -5.46 13.46 -3.56
N GLY A 160 -5.72 12.24 -4.03
CA GLY A 160 -5.31 11.03 -3.33
C GLY A 160 -3.81 10.74 -3.43
N LEU A 161 -3.13 11.19 -4.49
CA LEU A 161 -1.68 11.00 -4.65
C LEU A 161 -0.83 12.08 -3.98
N SER A 162 -1.37 13.27 -3.74
CA SER A 162 -0.63 14.39 -3.13
C SER A 162 0.09 14.00 -1.82
N PRO A 163 -0.55 13.33 -0.84
CA PRO A 163 0.14 12.88 0.38
C PRO A 163 1.26 11.87 0.13
N LEU A 164 1.14 11.03 -0.90
CA LEU A 164 2.16 10.04 -1.25
C LEU A 164 3.39 10.72 -1.85
N GLN A 165 3.19 11.74 -2.69
CA GLN A 165 4.28 12.51 -3.30
C GLN A 165 5.11 13.22 -2.22
N VAL A 166 4.45 13.93 -1.29
CA VAL A 166 5.14 14.61 -0.17
C VAL A 166 6.01 13.64 0.62
N ARG A 167 5.49 12.45 0.92
CA ARG A 167 6.25 11.42 1.65
C ARG A 167 7.38 10.82 0.81
N LEU A 168 7.16 10.56 -0.47
CA LEU A 168 8.21 10.07 -1.37
C LEU A 168 9.36 11.08 -1.48
N ASP A 169 9.06 12.37 -1.53
CA ASP A 169 10.06 13.44 -1.55
C ASP A 169 10.89 13.47 -0.26
N GLU A 170 10.29 13.17 0.89
CA GLU A 170 10.99 13.06 2.19
C GLU A 170 12.01 11.92 2.23
N TYR A 171 11.65 10.74 1.72
CA TYR A 171 12.54 9.58 1.72
C TYR A 171 13.50 9.56 0.52
N GLY A 172 13.15 10.25 -0.57
CA GLY A 172 13.84 10.20 -1.85
C GLY A 172 13.88 8.79 -2.46
N GLY A 173 14.73 8.60 -3.46
CA GLY A 173 15.00 7.29 -4.08
C GLY A 173 15.91 6.39 -3.23
N ALA A 174 15.75 6.35 -1.91
CA ALA A 174 16.69 5.62 -1.04
C ALA A 174 16.68 4.10 -1.27
N THR A 175 15.58 3.54 -1.78
CA THR A 175 15.43 2.10 -2.03
C THR A 175 14.80 1.83 -3.39
N ALA A 176 14.98 0.61 -3.90
CA ALA A 176 14.33 0.17 -5.13
C ALA A 176 12.80 0.14 -5.01
N GLU A 177 12.26 -0.15 -3.82
CA GLU A 177 10.83 -0.15 -3.57
C GLU A 177 10.25 1.27 -3.63
N LEU A 178 10.93 2.27 -3.05
CA LEU A 178 10.51 3.67 -3.16
C LEU A 178 10.51 4.16 -4.62
N HIS A 179 11.51 3.75 -5.42
CA HIS A 179 11.50 4.02 -6.86
C HIS A 179 10.31 3.36 -7.57
N ALA A 180 10.03 2.09 -7.29
CA ALA A 180 8.89 1.38 -7.88
C ALA A 180 7.54 1.99 -7.46
N ILE A 181 7.44 2.54 -6.24
CA ILE A 181 6.25 3.28 -5.79
C ILE A 181 6.15 4.61 -6.56
N ALA A 182 7.24 5.36 -6.69
CA ALA A 182 7.27 6.62 -7.44
C ALA A 182 6.91 6.43 -8.93
N GLU A 183 7.42 5.36 -9.56
CA GLU A 183 7.02 4.96 -10.91
C GLU A 183 5.54 4.63 -10.99
N GLY A 184 4.98 3.91 -10.01
CA GLY A 184 3.55 3.62 -9.95
C GLY A 184 2.68 4.88 -9.76
N VAL A 185 3.17 5.88 -9.03
CA VAL A 185 2.53 7.20 -8.90
C VAL A 185 2.56 7.95 -10.24
N ALA A 186 3.72 8.00 -10.89
CA ALA A 186 3.89 8.65 -12.19
C ALA A 186 3.06 7.98 -13.30
N GLU A 187 2.98 6.66 -13.31
CA GLU A 187 2.13 5.87 -14.21
C GLU A 187 0.66 6.26 -14.03
N LEU A 188 0.17 6.29 -12.78
CA LEU A 188 -1.22 6.63 -12.50
C LEU A 188 -1.56 8.07 -12.91
N LEU A 189 -0.66 9.03 -12.66
CA LEU A 189 -0.81 10.42 -13.10
C LEU A 189 -0.83 10.55 -14.62
N SER A 190 0.09 9.88 -15.32
CA SER A 190 0.18 9.92 -16.78
C SER A 190 -1.07 9.33 -17.43
N ARG A 191 -1.54 8.20 -16.91
CA ARG A 191 -2.76 7.55 -17.40
C ARG A 191 -4.02 8.33 -17.04
N SER A 192 -4.11 8.92 -15.85
CA SER A 192 -5.28 9.75 -15.50
C SER A 192 -5.35 11.03 -16.33
N ALA A 193 -4.21 11.57 -16.77
CA ALA A 193 -4.18 12.75 -17.62
C ALA A 193 -4.64 12.48 -19.06
N THR A 194 -4.40 11.26 -19.58
CA THR A 194 -4.66 10.92 -20.99
C THR A 194 -5.87 10.01 -21.19
N ASP A 195 -6.20 9.14 -20.24
CA ASP A 195 -7.35 8.24 -20.30
C ASP A 195 -8.04 8.05 -18.93
N PRO A 196 -8.58 9.12 -18.32
CA PRO A 196 -9.25 9.07 -17.02
C PRO A 196 -10.47 8.14 -17.03
N LEU A 197 -11.23 8.07 -18.12
CA LEU A 197 -12.44 7.24 -18.21
C LEU A 197 -12.14 5.74 -18.38
N SER A 198 -10.86 5.35 -18.46
CA SER A 198 -10.47 3.94 -18.33
C SER A 198 -10.55 3.41 -16.90
N PHE A 199 -10.63 4.31 -15.92
CA PHE A 199 -10.70 3.94 -14.51
C PHE A 199 -12.11 4.12 -13.95
N THR A 200 -12.48 3.25 -13.02
CA THR A 200 -13.57 3.53 -12.07
C THR A 200 -13.02 4.21 -10.82
N ALA A 201 -13.88 4.91 -10.08
CA ALA A 201 -13.49 5.50 -8.79
C ALA A 201 -12.93 4.46 -7.80
N ALA A 202 -13.51 3.26 -7.78
CA ALA A 202 -13.04 2.16 -6.94
C ALA A 202 -11.65 1.64 -7.34
N ASP A 203 -11.36 1.59 -8.65
CA ASP A 203 -10.03 1.17 -9.13
C ASP A 203 -8.94 2.16 -8.71
N VAL A 204 -9.23 3.46 -8.82
CA VAL A 204 -8.34 4.53 -8.38
C VAL A 204 -8.07 4.42 -6.89
N ASP A 205 -9.12 4.31 -6.07
CA ASP A 205 -8.99 4.17 -4.62
C ASP A 205 -8.15 2.96 -4.23
N ALA A 206 -8.45 1.80 -4.81
CA ALA A 206 -7.71 0.57 -4.55
C ALA A 206 -6.24 0.69 -4.97
N ARG A 207 -5.94 1.38 -6.08
CA ARG A 207 -4.55 1.62 -6.51
C ARG A 207 -3.82 2.56 -5.55
N ILE A 208 -4.44 3.65 -5.14
CA ILE A 208 -3.86 4.62 -4.18
C ILE A 208 -3.63 3.96 -2.82
N GLN A 209 -4.61 3.18 -2.32
CA GLN A 209 -4.49 2.45 -1.06
C GLN A 209 -3.32 1.47 -1.09
N ARG A 210 -3.15 0.70 -2.19
CA ARG A 210 -2.01 -0.21 -2.35
C ARG A 210 -0.66 0.52 -2.33
N LEU A 211 -0.55 1.65 -3.04
CA LEU A 211 0.68 2.46 -3.03
C LEU A 211 0.95 3.04 -1.64
N THR A 212 -0.08 3.46 -0.94
CA THR A 212 0.01 3.99 0.43
C THR A 212 0.50 2.95 1.42
N GLU A 213 -0.04 1.73 1.35
CA GLU A 213 0.37 0.62 2.21
C GLU A 213 1.82 0.23 1.98
N ARG A 214 2.23 0.10 0.72
CA ARG A 214 3.62 -0.19 0.34
C ARG A 214 4.58 0.88 0.86
N LEU A 215 4.23 2.16 0.68
CA LEU A 215 5.04 3.28 1.18
C LEU A 215 5.12 3.28 2.70
N ARG A 216 4.03 2.99 3.40
CA ARG A 216 4.03 2.89 4.88
C ARG A 216 4.96 1.76 5.35
N SER A 217 4.82 0.56 4.79
CA SER A 217 5.66 -0.59 5.13
C SER A 217 7.15 -0.31 4.88
N GLU A 218 7.47 0.34 3.76
CA GLU A 218 8.85 0.67 3.42
C GLU A 218 9.41 1.77 4.33
N ALA A 219 8.61 2.79 4.66
CA ALA A 219 8.95 3.83 5.61
C ALA A 219 9.22 3.30 7.02
N ASP A 220 8.40 2.36 7.49
CA ASP A 220 8.58 1.71 8.79
C ASP A 220 9.89 0.90 8.81
N THR A 221 10.16 0.15 7.73
CA THR A 221 11.42 -0.59 7.56
C THR A 221 12.62 0.35 7.59
N LEU A 222 12.58 1.45 6.84
CA LEU A 222 13.66 2.45 6.83
C LEU A 222 13.85 3.09 8.21
N THR A 223 12.78 3.30 8.96
CA THR A 223 12.85 3.84 10.32
C THR A 223 13.58 2.87 11.24
N THR A 224 13.24 1.57 11.20
CA THR A 224 13.96 0.54 11.96
C THR A 224 15.43 0.47 11.57
N LEU A 225 15.74 0.45 10.26
CA LEU A 225 17.13 0.39 9.79
C LEU A 225 17.94 1.62 10.18
N ARG A 226 17.35 2.81 10.12
CA ARG A 226 17.99 4.07 10.57
C ARG A 226 18.26 4.04 12.07
N ALA A 227 17.30 3.56 12.87
CA ALA A 227 17.50 3.41 14.32
C ALA A 227 18.67 2.46 14.65
N MET A 228 18.76 1.32 13.95
CA MET A 228 19.89 0.39 14.08
C MET A 228 21.23 1.03 13.66
N GLY A 229 21.22 1.85 12.61
CA GLY A 229 22.42 2.56 12.14
C GLY A 229 22.92 3.61 13.12
N VAL A 230 22.01 4.38 13.74
CA VAL A 230 22.32 5.41 14.74
C VAL A 230 22.99 4.81 15.97
N ASP A 231 22.49 3.67 16.47
CA ASP A 231 23.12 2.92 17.56
C ASP A 231 23.70 1.59 17.07
N TRP A 232 24.64 1.69 16.13
CA TRP A 232 25.26 0.54 15.49
C TRP A 232 26.00 -0.37 16.49
N ALA A 233 26.70 0.22 17.45
CA ALA A 233 27.45 -0.54 18.44
C ALA A 233 26.53 -1.37 19.34
N ALA A 234 25.41 -0.80 19.80
CA ALA A 234 24.40 -1.56 20.55
C ALA A 234 23.76 -2.63 19.67
N SER A 235 23.47 -2.32 18.40
CA SER A 235 22.88 -3.28 17.46
C SER A 235 23.79 -4.50 17.21
N VAL A 236 25.10 -4.28 17.07
CA VAL A 236 26.08 -5.37 16.95
C VAL A 236 26.16 -6.17 18.24
N ALA A 237 26.21 -5.52 19.40
CA ALA A 237 26.27 -6.18 20.71
C ALA A 237 25.03 -7.05 21.00
N GLU A 238 23.85 -6.57 20.65
CA GLU A 238 22.60 -7.34 20.76
C GLU A 238 22.63 -8.57 19.84
N THR A 239 23.15 -8.43 18.62
CA THR A 239 23.29 -9.56 17.68
C THR A 239 24.32 -10.59 18.19
N GLN A 240 25.40 -10.12 18.82
CA GLN A 240 26.36 -10.99 19.49
C GLN A 240 25.72 -11.79 20.63
N ALA A 241 24.90 -11.13 21.46
CA ALA A 241 24.19 -11.79 22.55
C ALA A 241 23.24 -12.89 22.04
N LEU A 242 22.48 -12.64 20.96
CA LEU A 242 21.63 -13.65 20.33
C LEU A 242 22.44 -14.87 19.83
N LEU A 243 23.65 -14.64 19.30
CA LEU A 243 24.52 -15.71 18.83
C LEU A 243 25.12 -16.51 20.00
N ASP A 244 25.44 -15.86 21.12
CA ASP A 244 25.88 -16.52 22.34
C ASP A 244 24.76 -17.37 22.96
N ASP A 245 23.53 -16.87 22.95
CA ASP A 245 22.35 -17.62 23.37
C ASP A 245 22.12 -18.87 22.50
N LEU A 246 22.28 -18.75 21.17
CA LEU A 246 22.22 -19.89 20.24
C LEU A 246 23.27 -20.95 20.59
N ARG A 247 24.52 -20.55 20.85
CA ARG A 247 25.60 -21.48 21.25
C ARG A 247 25.27 -22.18 22.56
N ALA A 248 24.78 -21.44 23.54
CA ALA A 248 24.38 -21.99 24.83
C ALA A 248 23.21 -22.98 24.68
N ALA A 249 22.21 -22.66 23.86
CA ALA A 249 21.11 -23.57 23.52
C ALA A 249 21.61 -24.84 22.85
N ARG A 250 22.54 -24.72 21.89
CA ARG A 250 23.13 -25.89 21.22
C ARG A 250 23.89 -26.79 22.18
N ALA A 251 24.69 -26.22 23.08
CA ALA A 251 25.41 -26.99 24.10
C ALA A 251 24.44 -27.73 25.04
N ARG A 252 23.33 -27.09 25.45
CA ARG A 252 22.28 -27.74 26.24
C ARG A 252 21.59 -28.87 25.44
N ALA A 253 21.15 -28.60 24.22
CA ALA A 253 20.50 -29.57 23.35
C ALA A 253 21.39 -30.82 23.16
N GLU A 254 22.69 -30.62 22.90
CA GLU A 254 23.65 -31.71 22.76
C GLU A 254 23.78 -32.54 24.05
N GLN A 255 23.85 -31.89 25.20
CA GLN A 255 23.92 -32.59 26.48
C GLN A 255 22.67 -33.45 26.74
N VAL A 256 21.48 -32.91 26.45
CA VAL A 256 20.20 -33.62 26.60
C VAL A 256 20.11 -34.78 25.61
N ARG A 257 20.56 -34.57 24.38
CA ARG A 257 20.60 -35.59 23.33
C ARG A 257 21.49 -36.76 23.71
N ILE A 258 22.74 -36.49 24.12
CA ILE A 258 23.68 -37.52 24.60
C ILE A 258 23.07 -38.29 25.77
N GLU A 259 22.43 -37.59 26.71
CA GLU A 259 21.78 -38.23 27.85
C GLU A 259 20.61 -39.11 27.41
N ALA A 260 19.76 -38.64 26.51
CA ALA A 260 18.61 -39.37 25.97
C ALA A 260 19.06 -40.63 25.21
N GLU A 261 20.01 -40.52 24.28
CA GLU A 261 20.55 -41.66 23.52
C GLU A 261 21.21 -42.71 24.42
N ARG A 262 21.87 -42.28 25.50
CA ARG A 262 22.42 -43.20 26.49
C ARG A 262 21.33 -43.89 27.32
N LYS A 263 20.32 -43.14 27.75
CA LYS A 263 19.30 -43.61 28.72
C LYS A 263 18.12 -44.32 28.07
N ILE A 264 17.83 -44.05 26.81
CA ILE A 264 16.61 -44.44 26.10
C ILE A 264 16.97 -45.19 24.84
N ARG A 265 16.25 -46.28 24.57
CA ARG A 265 16.36 -47.00 23.31
C ARG A 265 15.60 -46.19 22.27
N THR A 266 16.34 -45.44 21.46
CA THR A 266 15.83 -44.60 20.39
C THR A 266 16.68 -44.78 19.13
N ALA A 267 16.13 -44.42 17.96
CA ALA A 267 16.93 -44.14 16.79
C ALA A 267 17.82 -42.90 17.05
N PRO A 268 18.92 -42.71 16.28
CA PRO A 268 19.75 -41.52 16.40
C PRO A 268 18.89 -40.25 16.33
N LEU A 269 19.09 -39.35 17.30
CA LEU A 269 18.37 -38.09 17.34
C LEU A 269 18.98 -37.12 16.31
N PRO A 270 18.19 -36.19 15.75
CA PRO A 270 18.68 -35.22 14.77
C PRO A 270 19.84 -34.39 15.35
N VAL A 271 20.83 -34.12 14.49
CA VAL A 271 21.95 -33.22 14.79
C VAL A 271 21.97 -32.12 13.73
N PRO A 272 21.51 -30.91 14.05
CA PRO A 272 21.48 -29.82 13.08
C PRO A 272 22.92 -29.35 12.81
N PRO A 273 23.24 -28.96 11.56
CA PRO A 273 24.57 -28.46 11.21
C PRO A 273 24.93 -27.23 12.06
N ASP A 274 26.19 -27.13 12.47
CA ASP A 274 26.65 -25.98 13.25
C ASP A 274 26.95 -24.79 12.34
N SER A 275 26.03 -23.82 12.29
CA SER A 275 26.22 -22.56 11.58
C SER A 275 26.85 -21.46 12.44
N SER A 276 27.10 -21.69 13.74
CA SER A 276 27.45 -20.64 14.70
C SER A 276 28.78 -19.95 14.37
N ALA A 277 29.76 -20.72 13.88
CA ALA A 277 31.06 -20.17 13.46
C ALA A 277 30.93 -19.31 12.19
N ARG A 278 30.13 -19.75 11.22
CA ARG A 278 29.86 -18.98 10.01
C ARG A 278 29.10 -17.68 10.33
N LEU A 279 28.07 -17.76 11.17
CA LEU A 279 27.29 -16.60 11.60
C LEU A 279 28.15 -15.59 12.39
N GLN A 280 29.11 -16.07 13.21
CA GLN A 280 30.08 -15.19 13.87
C GLN A 280 30.99 -14.48 12.87
N ALA A 281 31.55 -15.21 11.91
CA ALA A 281 32.42 -14.61 10.91
C ALA A 281 31.68 -13.53 10.08
N GLU A 282 30.40 -13.74 9.79
CA GLU A 282 29.55 -12.75 9.13
C GLU A 282 29.30 -11.52 10.03
N LEU A 283 29.05 -11.70 11.34
CA LEU A 283 28.93 -10.61 12.31
C LEU A 283 30.24 -9.81 12.46
N ASP A 284 31.37 -10.50 12.57
CA ASP A 284 32.69 -9.89 12.71
C ASP A 284 33.05 -9.07 11.46
N ALA A 285 32.73 -9.58 10.27
CA ALA A 285 32.91 -8.86 9.02
C ALA A 285 32.07 -7.58 8.96
N LEU A 286 30.83 -7.60 9.48
CA LEU A 286 29.98 -6.43 9.57
C LEU A 286 30.46 -5.43 10.63
N ALA A 287 30.93 -5.92 11.79
CA ALA A 287 31.39 -5.10 12.90
C ALA A 287 32.77 -4.46 12.65
N GLY A 288 33.62 -5.12 11.86
CA GLY A 288 34.97 -4.68 11.55
C GLY A 288 35.03 -3.35 10.75
N PRO A 289 36.21 -2.70 10.70
CA PRO A 289 36.39 -1.38 10.08
C PRO A 289 36.20 -1.33 8.55
N GLY A 290 35.91 -2.46 7.89
CA GLY A 290 35.78 -2.58 6.43
C GLY A 290 34.44 -3.15 5.95
N GLY A 291 33.35 -3.01 6.73
CA GLY A 291 32.02 -3.43 6.29
C GLY A 291 31.66 -2.84 4.91
N ASN A 292 31.03 -3.64 4.06
CA ASN A 292 30.78 -3.35 2.63
C ASN A 292 30.01 -2.05 2.32
N GLY A 293 29.47 -1.35 3.31
CA GLY A 293 28.85 -0.03 3.16
C GLY A 293 29.83 1.08 3.52
N GLY A 294 30.05 2.03 2.60
CA GLY A 294 30.81 3.27 2.83
C GLY A 294 30.17 4.18 3.88
N GLY A 295 30.22 3.77 5.15
CA GLY A 295 29.82 4.59 6.28
C GLY A 295 30.89 5.65 6.55
N GLU A 296 30.53 6.92 6.35
CA GLU A 296 31.35 8.04 6.78
C GLU A 296 31.58 7.94 8.29
N ALA A 297 32.84 7.77 8.68
CA ALA A 297 33.25 7.88 10.07
C ALA A 297 33.05 9.33 10.51
N ILE A 298 31.96 9.60 11.23
CA ILE A 298 31.80 10.89 11.91
C ILE A 298 32.79 10.89 13.07
N VAL A 299 33.90 11.60 12.90
CA VAL A 299 34.80 11.93 14.01
C VAL A 299 34.10 12.99 14.84
N GLU A 300 33.44 12.58 15.92
CA GLU A 300 32.98 13.50 16.95
C GLU A 300 34.22 14.15 17.59
N VAL A 301 34.54 15.38 17.17
CA VAL A 301 35.61 16.19 17.78
C VAL A 301 35.10 16.67 19.13
N ALA A 302 35.23 15.82 20.15
CA ALA A 302 34.96 16.22 21.54
C ALA A 302 35.91 17.37 21.93
N GLY A 303 35.32 18.46 22.43
CA GLY A 303 35.99 19.71 22.77
C GLY A 303 37.17 19.55 23.72
N ARG A 304 38.13 20.49 23.60
CA ARG A 304 39.33 20.61 24.44
C ARG A 304 39.02 20.29 25.90
N GLY A 305 39.63 19.23 26.43
CA GLY A 305 39.58 18.90 27.86
C GLY A 305 39.97 20.11 28.71
N ALA A 306 39.08 20.52 29.62
CA ALA A 306 39.31 21.63 30.52
C ALA A 306 40.55 21.37 31.39
N ALA A 307 41.49 22.30 31.39
CA ALA A 307 42.65 22.27 32.28
C ALA A 307 42.19 22.30 33.74
N THR A 308 42.62 21.34 34.55
CA THR A 308 42.40 21.38 36.00
C THR A 308 43.44 22.29 36.63
N VAL A 309 42.99 23.37 37.27
CA VAL A 309 43.83 24.23 38.12
C VAL A 309 43.88 23.59 39.50
N ILE A 310 45.07 23.21 39.96
CA ILE A 310 45.30 22.77 41.34
C ILE A 310 45.90 23.96 42.08
N GLU A 311 45.16 24.55 43.02
CA GLU A 311 45.70 25.61 43.89
C GLU A 311 46.56 24.99 44.99
N GLY A 312 47.87 25.28 44.95
CA GLY A 312 48.79 25.00 46.04
C GLY A 312 48.99 26.23 46.95
N PRO A 313 49.34 26.04 48.24
CA PRO A 313 49.56 27.14 49.17
C PRO A 313 50.84 27.88 48.77
N GLY A 314 50.69 28.95 47.99
CA GLY A 314 51.81 29.72 47.42
C GLY A 314 51.52 30.48 46.14
N GLY A 315 50.28 30.47 45.61
CA GLY A 315 49.86 31.39 44.54
C GLY A 315 50.41 31.09 43.13
N VAL A 316 51.08 29.95 42.92
CA VAL A 316 51.56 29.54 41.59
C VAL A 316 50.56 28.55 40.97
N SER A 317 49.72 29.02 40.05
CA SER A 317 48.84 28.17 39.25
C SER A 317 49.66 27.29 38.30
N ARG A 318 49.65 25.96 38.52
CA ARG A 318 50.22 25.00 37.58
C ARG A 318 49.11 24.45 36.68
N ILE A 319 49.09 24.86 35.42
CA ILE A 319 48.25 24.25 34.38
C ILE A 319 48.86 22.89 34.05
N VAL A 320 48.20 21.81 34.45
CA VAL A 320 48.52 20.46 33.97
C VAL A 320 47.75 20.24 32.67
N PRO A 321 48.41 20.00 31.52
CA PRO A 321 47.70 19.63 30.31
C PRO A 321 46.94 18.32 30.56
N GLY A 322 45.61 18.36 30.44
CA GLY A 322 44.79 17.16 30.52
C GLY A 322 45.23 16.15 29.47
N THR A 323 45.33 14.89 29.84
CA THR A 323 45.58 13.79 28.91
C THR A 323 44.59 13.86 27.74
N PRO A 324 45.05 13.78 26.47
CA PRO A 324 44.16 13.85 25.33
C PRO A 324 43.17 12.69 25.39
N VAL A 325 41.88 12.99 25.55
CA VAL A 325 40.81 12.02 25.35
C VAL A 325 40.84 11.67 23.86
N LYS A 326 41.22 10.44 23.52
CA LYS A 326 41.16 9.98 22.13
C LYS A 326 39.70 10.11 21.67
N PRO A 327 39.41 10.76 20.53
CA PRO A 327 38.05 10.80 20.00
C PRO A 327 37.58 9.35 19.83
N VAL A 328 36.48 9.01 20.50
CA VAL A 328 35.81 7.73 20.30
C VAL A 328 35.06 7.87 18.98
N VAL A 329 35.68 7.42 17.89
CA VAL A 329 35.02 7.36 16.59
C VAL A 329 33.91 6.32 16.70
N ARG A 330 32.67 6.76 16.87
CA ARG A 330 31.50 5.89 16.82
C ARG A 330 31.14 5.69 15.35
N ARG A 331 31.32 4.46 14.86
CA ARG A 331 30.84 4.10 13.52
C ARG A 331 29.32 4.14 13.53
N VAL A 332 28.75 4.95 12.65
CA VAL A 332 27.33 4.88 12.29
C VAL A 332 27.19 3.78 11.24
N GLY A 333 26.28 2.85 11.46
CA GLY A 333 26.01 1.78 10.50
C GLY A 333 25.27 2.33 9.28
N SER A 334 25.70 1.96 8.07
CA SER A 334 24.93 2.30 6.87
C SER A 334 23.59 1.55 6.85
N ILE A 335 22.59 2.04 6.10
CA ILE A 335 21.30 1.33 5.93
C ILE A 335 21.52 -0.08 5.37
N SER A 336 22.54 -0.26 4.51
CA SER A 336 22.92 -1.57 3.97
C SER A 336 23.48 -2.49 5.05
N ASP A 337 24.33 -1.97 5.93
CA ASP A 337 24.88 -2.75 7.06
C ASP A 337 23.76 -3.14 8.04
N ALA A 338 22.87 -2.20 8.38
CA ALA A 338 21.70 -2.46 9.21
C ALA A 338 20.79 -3.55 8.62
N LYS A 339 20.56 -3.51 7.30
CA LYS A 339 19.77 -4.53 6.59
C LYS A 339 20.43 -5.90 6.68
N THR A 340 21.74 -5.96 6.49
CA THR A 340 22.50 -7.22 6.57
C THR A 340 22.50 -7.78 7.99
N LEU A 341 22.62 -6.91 9.00
CA LEU A 341 22.56 -7.29 10.41
C LEU A 341 21.17 -7.82 10.79
N LEU A 342 20.09 -7.21 10.27
CA LEU A 342 18.73 -7.70 10.49
C LEU A 342 18.49 -9.08 9.87
N ASP A 343 18.99 -9.32 8.65
CA ASP A 343 18.94 -10.66 8.05
C ASP A 343 19.73 -11.69 8.85
N LEU A 344 20.89 -11.29 9.38
CA LEU A 344 21.70 -12.15 10.25
C LEU A 344 20.93 -12.53 11.53
N ARG A 345 20.25 -11.57 12.18
CA ARG A 345 19.38 -11.83 13.35
C ARG A 345 18.27 -12.82 13.03
N ARG A 346 17.61 -12.69 11.87
CA ARG A 346 16.57 -13.64 11.42
C ARG A 346 17.13 -15.06 11.29
N ARG A 347 18.30 -15.22 10.66
CA ARG A 347 18.95 -16.52 10.50
C ARG A 347 19.41 -17.14 11.82
N ILE A 348 19.85 -16.32 12.78
CA ILE A 348 20.16 -16.78 14.15
C ILE A 348 18.89 -17.31 14.83
N ALA A 349 17.77 -16.58 14.74
CA ALA A 349 16.49 -17.00 15.31
C ALA A 349 15.98 -18.32 14.69
N GLU A 350 16.06 -18.46 13.35
CA GLU A 350 15.71 -19.71 12.66
C GLU A 350 16.56 -20.90 13.13
N ALA A 351 17.87 -20.70 13.32
CA ALA A 351 18.75 -21.72 13.86
C ALA A 351 18.41 -22.06 15.33
N ALA A 352 18.03 -21.07 16.13
CA ALA A 352 17.64 -21.27 17.53
C ALA A 352 16.35 -22.09 17.66
N GLU A 353 15.35 -21.85 16.82
CA GLU A 353 14.09 -22.64 16.79
C GLU A 353 14.34 -24.11 16.44
N ILE A 354 15.25 -24.38 15.50
CA ILE A 354 15.65 -25.76 15.14
C ILE A 354 16.28 -26.44 16.37
N VAL A 355 17.24 -25.77 17.02
CA VAL A 355 17.91 -26.29 18.21
C VAL A 355 16.94 -26.52 19.37
N ALA A 356 15.99 -25.60 19.58
CA ALA A 356 14.97 -25.71 20.61
C ALA A 356 14.02 -26.89 20.35
N THR A 357 13.64 -27.13 19.09
CA THR A 357 12.83 -28.28 18.69
C THR A 357 13.55 -29.60 18.98
N ASP A 358 14.84 -29.68 18.64
CA ASP A 358 15.66 -30.86 18.87
C ASP A 358 15.90 -31.12 20.36
N GLU A 359 16.15 -30.08 21.15
CA GLU A 359 16.23 -30.17 22.61
C GLU A 359 14.91 -30.70 23.19
N GLY A 360 13.78 -30.15 22.73
CA GLY A 360 12.44 -30.55 23.17
C GLY A 360 12.16 -32.03 22.90
N LEU A 361 12.56 -32.55 21.73
CA LEU A 361 12.44 -33.96 21.40
C LEU A 361 13.25 -34.84 22.35
N ALA A 362 14.53 -34.52 22.55
CA ALA A 362 15.42 -35.28 23.43
C ALA A 362 14.95 -35.23 24.90
N ARG A 363 14.54 -34.05 25.36
CA ARG A 363 14.00 -33.82 26.70
C ARG A 363 12.72 -34.63 26.92
N GLY A 364 11.81 -34.62 25.94
CA GLY A 364 10.55 -35.36 26.00
C GLY A 364 10.74 -36.87 26.22
N LEU A 365 11.79 -37.48 25.66
CA LEU A 365 12.11 -38.89 25.91
C LEU A 365 12.53 -39.16 27.36
N LEU A 366 13.34 -38.27 27.94
CA LEU A 366 13.78 -38.36 29.34
C LEU A 366 12.62 -38.13 30.30
N ASP A 367 11.81 -37.11 30.02
CA ASP A 367 10.62 -36.77 30.82
C ASP A 367 9.61 -37.91 30.77
N ARG A 368 9.41 -38.53 29.60
CA ARG A 368 8.55 -39.71 29.47
C ARG A 368 9.05 -40.87 30.33
N ARG A 369 10.37 -41.09 30.44
CA ARG A 369 10.93 -42.09 31.36
C ARG A 369 10.63 -41.73 32.82
N ALA A 370 10.77 -40.46 33.20
CA ALA A 370 10.48 -40.00 34.56
C ALA A 370 8.99 -40.16 34.90
N GLU A 371 8.09 -39.80 33.98
CA GLU A 371 6.64 -39.98 34.12
C GLU A 371 6.27 -41.45 34.32
N LEU A 372 6.83 -42.36 33.50
CA LEU A 372 6.56 -43.80 33.63
C LEU A 372 7.04 -44.35 34.97
N ARG A 373 8.16 -43.86 35.52
CA ARG A 373 8.60 -44.21 36.88
C ARG A 373 7.57 -43.76 37.93
N GLY A 374 7.11 -42.50 37.86
CA GLY A 374 6.10 -41.97 38.77
C GLY A 374 4.78 -42.74 38.70
N ARG A 375 4.34 -43.11 37.49
CA ARG A 375 3.14 -43.93 37.26
C ARG A 375 3.28 -45.33 37.87
N LEU A 376 4.43 -45.97 37.72
CA LEU A 376 4.67 -47.27 38.36
C LEU A 376 4.57 -47.16 39.88
N THR A 377 5.20 -46.14 40.49
CA THR A 377 5.10 -45.89 41.94
C THR A 377 3.67 -45.65 42.41
N ALA A 378 2.87 -44.90 41.64
CA ALA A 378 1.45 -44.69 41.95
C ALA A 378 0.64 -45.99 41.91
N TYR A 379 0.89 -46.87 40.93
CA TYR A 379 0.22 -48.16 40.86
C TYR A 379 0.69 -49.15 41.94
N GLN A 380 1.96 -49.09 42.36
CA GLN A 380 2.47 -49.83 43.53
C GLN A 380 1.72 -49.43 44.80
N ALA A 381 1.55 -48.13 45.05
CA ALA A 381 0.77 -47.65 46.19
C ALA A 381 -0.71 -48.08 46.11
N LYS A 382 -1.31 -48.06 44.91
CA LYS A 382 -2.69 -48.53 44.70
C LYS A 382 -2.82 -50.04 44.98
N ALA A 383 -1.89 -50.85 44.51
CA ALA A 383 -1.90 -52.29 44.75
C ALA A 383 -1.79 -52.62 46.25
N ALA A 384 -0.92 -51.91 46.98
CA ALA A 384 -0.79 -52.03 48.43
C ALA A 384 -2.08 -51.65 49.15
N ARG A 385 -2.70 -50.50 48.80
CA ARG A 385 -3.96 -50.04 49.40
C ARG A 385 -5.13 -51.01 49.18
N LEU A 386 -5.16 -51.69 48.04
CA LEU A 386 -6.18 -52.70 47.71
C LEU A 386 -5.84 -54.10 48.24
N GLY A 387 -4.70 -54.26 48.94
CA GLY A 387 -4.25 -55.53 49.51
C GLY A 387 -3.82 -56.59 48.48
N VAL A 388 -3.80 -56.27 47.19
CA VAL A 388 -3.43 -57.20 46.10
C VAL A 388 -1.94 -57.20 45.79
N GLY A 389 -1.15 -56.38 46.49
CA GLY A 389 0.29 -56.25 46.27
C GLY A 389 1.10 -57.54 46.38
N GLU A 390 0.63 -58.50 47.19
CA GLU A 390 1.30 -59.81 47.40
C GLU A 390 0.81 -60.91 46.44
N ASP A 391 -0.15 -60.63 45.55
CA ASP A 391 -0.57 -61.61 44.54
C ASP A 391 0.59 -61.88 43.57
N ARG A 392 0.85 -63.16 43.31
CA ARG A 392 2.01 -63.60 42.51
C ARG A 392 2.04 -62.99 41.11
N GLU A 393 0.88 -62.82 40.47
CA GLU A 393 0.79 -62.21 39.13
C GLU A 393 1.03 -60.69 39.19
N VAL A 394 0.48 -60.01 40.20
CA VAL A 394 0.70 -58.58 40.45
C VAL A 394 2.19 -58.29 40.69
N LEU A 395 2.83 -59.10 41.55
CA LEU A 395 4.27 -59.01 41.81
C LEU A 395 5.12 -59.24 40.55
N ALA A 396 4.80 -60.26 39.76
CA ALA A 396 5.54 -60.56 38.53
C ALA A 396 5.47 -59.42 37.50
N CYS A 397 4.29 -58.81 37.33
CA CYS A 397 4.12 -57.65 36.44
C CYS A 397 4.81 -56.40 36.97
N ASN A 398 4.78 -56.16 38.29
CA ASN A 398 5.54 -55.06 38.91
C ASN A 398 7.05 -55.23 38.68
N GLN A 399 7.59 -56.42 38.97
CA GLN A 399 9.02 -56.73 38.78
C GLN A 399 9.43 -56.57 37.31
N SER A 400 8.58 -57.01 36.37
CA SER A 400 8.82 -56.85 34.93
C SER A 400 8.89 -55.37 34.52
N ALA A 401 7.93 -54.55 34.97
CA ALA A 401 7.92 -53.11 34.68
C ALA A 401 9.13 -52.40 35.31
N ALA A 402 9.48 -52.72 36.56
CA ALA A 402 10.64 -52.17 37.25
C ALA A 402 11.96 -52.57 36.57
N ALA A 403 12.08 -53.82 36.13
CA ALA A 403 13.25 -54.32 35.41
C ALA A 403 13.43 -53.65 34.04
N LEU A 404 12.33 -53.34 33.32
CA LEU A 404 12.41 -52.60 32.07
C LEU A 404 12.84 -51.13 32.29
N LEU A 405 12.34 -50.49 33.36
CA LEU A 405 12.68 -49.10 33.71
C LEU A 405 14.13 -48.92 34.21
N SER A 406 14.72 -49.95 34.81
CA SER A 406 16.11 -49.92 35.32
C SER A 406 17.15 -50.14 34.22
N ARG A 407 16.76 -50.69 33.06
CA ARG A 407 17.66 -50.88 31.92
C ARG A 407 18.20 -49.56 31.37
N THR A 408 19.41 -49.64 30.82
CA THR A 408 20.07 -48.56 30.09
C THR A 408 20.72 -49.19 28.85
N PRO A 409 20.18 -48.96 27.64
CA PRO A 409 19.06 -48.06 27.31
C PRO A 409 17.66 -48.65 27.65
N CYS A 410 16.75 -47.79 28.11
CA CYS A 410 15.36 -48.11 28.47
C CYS A 410 14.45 -48.12 27.24
N ASP A 411 13.69 -49.19 27.03
CA ASP A 411 12.67 -49.27 25.97
C ASP A 411 11.34 -48.70 26.47
N LEU A 412 11.04 -47.44 26.11
CA LEU A 412 9.85 -46.72 26.55
C LEU A 412 8.54 -47.40 26.10
N ALA A 413 8.54 -48.01 24.91
CA ALA A 413 7.36 -48.69 24.39
C ALA A 413 7.08 -49.98 25.17
N ALA A 414 8.13 -50.76 25.47
CA ALA A 414 8.02 -51.96 26.30
C ALA A 414 7.58 -51.62 27.73
N VAL A 415 8.15 -50.59 28.35
CA VAL A 415 7.74 -50.12 29.68
C VAL A 415 6.27 -49.69 29.69
N THR A 416 5.83 -48.91 28.70
CA THR A 416 4.45 -48.42 28.63
C THR A 416 3.44 -49.57 28.58
N ARG A 417 3.75 -50.63 27.80
CA ARG A 417 2.92 -51.86 27.77
C ARG A 417 2.93 -52.56 29.12
N SER A 418 4.11 -52.80 29.70
CA SER A 418 4.23 -53.50 30.98
C SER A 418 3.54 -52.78 32.15
N ILE A 419 3.55 -51.44 32.19
CA ILE A 419 2.78 -50.66 33.18
C ILE A 419 1.28 -50.77 32.94
N THR A 420 0.84 -50.83 31.68
CA THR A 420 -0.58 -51.04 31.33
C THR A 420 -1.05 -52.41 31.80
N ASP A 421 -0.26 -53.46 31.56
CA ASP A 421 -0.54 -54.82 32.00
C ASP A 421 -0.61 -54.90 33.53
N TYR A 422 0.34 -54.26 34.22
CA TYR A 422 0.34 -54.17 35.69
C TYR A 422 -0.93 -53.50 36.23
N ARG A 423 -1.36 -52.40 35.62
CA ARG A 423 -2.62 -51.72 35.98
C ARG A 423 -3.84 -52.63 35.79
N GLN A 424 -3.88 -53.37 34.69
CA GLN A 424 -4.98 -54.26 34.35
C GLN A 424 -5.10 -55.42 35.35
N ILE A 425 -3.98 -56.05 35.71
CA ILE A 425 -3.96 -57.15 36.67
C ILE A 425 -4.35 -56.67 38.07
N ILE A 426 -3.93 -55.48 38.51
CA ILE A 426 -4.42 -54.89 39.77
C ILE A 426 -5.95 -54.77 39.74
N ALA A 427 -6.53 -54.28 38.64
CA ALA A 427 -7.98 -54.14 38.51
C ALA A 427 -8.69 -55.50 38.58
N GLU A 428 -8.20 -56.50 37.84
CA GLU A 428 -8.79 -57.84 37.79
C GLU A 428 -8.72 -58.60 39.13
N LYS A 429 -7.63 -58.43 39.89
CA LYS A 429 -7.44 -59.10 41.19
C LYS A 429 -8.16 -58.37 42.32
N SER A 430 -8.25 -57.04 42.26
CA SER A 430 -9.00 -56.27 43.26
C SER A 430 -10.52 -56.44 43.12
N GLY A 431 -11.04 -56.60 41.89
CA GLY A 431 -12.45 -56.91 41.65
C GLY A 431 -12.87 -58.33 42.03
N ARG A 432 -11.92 -59.28 42.13
CA ARG A 432 -12.17 -60.66 42.60
C ARG A 432 -12.18 -60.82 44.12
N ARG A 433 -11.74 -59.79 44.87
CA ARG A 433 -11.70 -59.78 46.35
C ARG A 433 -12.81 -58.91 46.99
N GLY A 434 -13.68 -58.31 46.17
CA GLY A 434 -14.83 -57.53 46.60
C GLY A 434 -16.03 -58.39 46.96
#